data_AF-A0A1B9H0L0-F1
#
_entry.id   AF-A0A1B9H0L0-F1
#
_cell.length_a   1.000
_cell.length_b   1.000
_cell.length_c   1.000
_cell.angle_alpha   90.00
_cell.angle_beta   90.00
_cell.angle_gamma   90.00
#
_symmetry.space_group_name_H-M   'P 1'
#
loop_
_entity.id
_entity.type
_entity.pdbx_description
1 polymer ?
#
loop_
_entity_poly.entity_id
_entity_poly.type
_entity_poly.pdbx_seq_one_letter_code
_entity_poly.pdbx_strand_id
1 'polypeptide(L)'
;MPHYPPRPPPGIRRYIWDKRVLIESTFALSMMQPWEKLLIVGTLLITCLLFWVSVYTYYPSHLAYLSRRFAYYVYGDETADVRGMFWAWIKAQFVRAGEGVKGVVGGEKGRLEL
;
A
#
# COMPACT_ATOMS: atom_id res chain seq x y z
N MET A 1 32.29 -19.15 -23.04
CA MET A 1 31.46 -19.43 -21.83
C MET A 1 30.61 -18.19 -21.57
N PRO A 2 29.37 -18.30 -21.05
CA PRO A 2 28.55 -17.12 -20.74
C PRO A 2 29.25 -16.21 -19.71
N HIS A 3 29.36 -14.91 -20.01
CA HIS A 3 30.01 -13.92 -19.13
C HIS A 3 29.11 -13.38 -18.01
N TYR A 4 27.82 -13.73 -18.00
CA TYR A 4 26.86 -13.28 -17.00
C TYR A 4 26.44 -14.43 -16.09
N PRO A 5 26.27 -14.17 -14.78
CA PRO A 5 25.72 -15.17 -13.88
C PRO A 5 24.32 -15.57 -14.36
N PRO A 6 24.00 -16.88 -14.39
CA PRO A 6 22.69 -17.33 -14.85
C PRO A 6 21.59 -16.81 -13.92
N ARG A 7 20.41 -16.55 -14.50
CA ARG A 7 19.20 -16.18 -13.75
C ARG A 7 18.90 -17.24 -12.67
N PRO A 8 18.60 -16.85 -11.42
CA PRO A 8 18.23 -17.79 -10.38
C PRO A 8 16.92 -18.52 -10.74
N PRO A 9 16.74 -19.76 -10.23
CA PRO A 9 15.53 -20.54 -10.45
C PRO A 9 14.27 -19.84 -9.90
N PRO A 10 13.08 -20.16 -10.44
CA PRO A 10 11.82 -19.53 -10.03
C PRO A 10 11.55 -19.66 -8.52
N GLY A 11 11.09 -18.57 -7.91
CA GLY A 11 10.84 -18.46 -6.48
C GLY A 11 11.12 -17.05 -5.94
N ILE A 12 11.12 -16.89 -4.62
CA ILE A 12 11.32 -15.60 -3.94
C ILE A 12 12.69 -15.00 -4.29
N ARG A 13 13.73 -15.85 -4.41
CA ARG A 13 15.08 -15.42 -4.79
C ARG A 13 15.12 -14.76 -6.17
N ARG A 14 14.35 -15.28 -7.13
CA ARG A 14 14.22 -14.69 -8.46
C ARG A 14 13.47 -13.36 -8.42
N TYR A 15 12.40 -13.27 -7.63
CA TYR A 15 11.67 -12.02 -7.47
C TYR A 15 12.55 -10.90 -6.89
N ILE A 16 13.31 -11.19 -5.82
CA ILE A 16 14.24 -10.22 -5.22
C ILE A 16 15.30 -9.79 -6.23
N TRP A 17 15.85 -10.75 -7.00
CA TRP A 17 16.84 -10.45 -8.03
C TRP A 17 16.28 -9.56 -9.14
N ASP A 18 15.09 -9.89 -9.68
CA ASP A 18 14.45 -9.11 -10.73
C ASP A 18 14.15 -7.68 -10.24
N LYS A 19 13.70 -7.50 -8.98
CA LYS A 19 13.48 -6.17 -8.40
C LYS A 19 14.78 -5.39 -8.18
N ARG A 20 15.83 -6.06 -7.71
CA ARG A 20 17.15 -5.44 -7.55
C ARG A 20 17.69 -4.94 -8.90
N VAL A 21 17.64 -5.78 -9.93
CA VAL A 21 18.09 -5.42 -11.28
C VAL A 21 17.28 -4.25 -11.84
N LEU A 22 15.96 -4.26 -11.65
CA LEU A 22 15.09 -3.15 -12.07
C LEU A 22 15.52 -1.84 -11.39
N ILE A 23 15.65 -1.84 -10.06
CA ILE A 23 16.07 -0.65 -9.30
C ILE A 23 17.46 -0.18 -9.76
N GLU A 24 18.42 -1.11 -9.90
CA GLU A 24 19.78 -0.76 -10.32
C GLU A 24 19.81 -0.15 -11.74
N SER A 25 18.96 -0.65 -12.65
CA SER A 25 18.84 -0.12 -14.02
C SER A 25 18.12 1.21 -14.11
N THR A 26 17.00 1.40 -13.40
CA THR A 26 16.14 2.59 -13.53
C THR A 26 16.81 3.82 -12.91
N PHE A 27 17.52 3.65 -11.80
CA PHE A 27 18.20 4.74 -11.11
C PHE A 27 19.67 4.89 -11.52
N ALA A 28 20.11 4.19 -12.58
CA ALA A 28 21.50 4.17 -13.06
C ALA A 28 22.54 3.84 -11.95
N LEU A 29 22.10 3.17 -10.88
CA LEU A 29 22.91 2.84 -9.72
C LEU A 29 24.01 1.81 -10.04
N SER A 30 23.98 1.21 -11.23
CA SER A 30 25.03 0.33 -11.74
C SER A 30 26.31 1.08 -12.12
N MET A 31 26.21 2.38 -12.46
CA MET A 31 27.35 3.19 -12.92
C MET A 31 28.03 3.96 -11.79
N MET A 32 27.42 3.95 -10.61
CA MET A 32 27.81 4.79 -9.49
C MET A 32 28.71 4.02 -8.52
N GLN A 33 29.66 4.72 -7.88
CA GLN A 33 30.58 4.06 -6.96
C GLN A 33 29.84 3.53 -5.73
N PRO A 34 30.34 2.45 -5.08
CA PRO A 34 29.66 1.86 -3.93
C PRO A 34 29.41 2.85 -2.78
N TRP A 35 30.30 3.82 -2.57
CA TRP A 35 30.15 4.81 -1.50
C TRP A 35 29.09 5.87 -1.82
N GLU A 36 29.00 6.33 -3.08
CA GLU A 36 27.96 7.26 -3.54
C GLU A 36 26.57 6.64 -3.37
N LYS A 37 26.47 5.34 -3.68
CA LYS A 37 25.23 4.56 -3.50
C LYS A 37 24.81 4.52 -2.04
N LEU A 38 25.75 4.31 -1.13
CA LEU A 38 25.48 4.33 0.31
C LEU A 38 24.99 5.70 0.77
N LEU A 39 25.56 6.80 0.26
CA LEU A 39 25.09 8.14 0.59
C LEU A 39 23.67 8.40 0.10
N ILE A 40 23.37 8.13 -1.18
CA ILE A 40 22.03 8.36 -1.73
C ILE A 40 20.97 7.53 -1.00
N VAL A 41 21.21 6.23 -0.83
CA VAL A 41 20.28 5.35 -0.13
C VAL A 41 20.15 5.75 1.33
N GLY A 42 21.26 6.10 2.00
CA GLY A 42 21.26 6.58 3.38
C GLY A 42 20.42 7.86 3.56
N THR A 43 20.64 8.87 2.72
CA THR A 43 19.86 10.11 2.75
C THR A 43 18.38 9.85 2.47
N LEU A 44 18.05 9.04 1.45
CA LEU A 44 16.65 8.68 1.16
C LEU A 44 15.99 7.96 2.33
N LEU A 45 16.69 7.02 2.97
CA LEU A 45 16.18 6.30 4.14
C LEU A 45 15.95 7.25 5.31
N ILE A 46 16.89 8.14 5.60
CA ILE A 46 16.75 9.15 6.67
C ILE A 46 15.55 10.05 6.38
N THR A 47 15.45 10.63 5.18
CA THR A 47 14.32 11.49 4.80
C THR A 47 13.00 10.72 4.87
N CYS A 48 12.96 9.45 4.43
CA CYS A 48 11.78 8.61 4.50
C CYS A 48 11.38 8.31 5.96
N LEU A 49 12.34 8.02 6.84
CA LEU A 49 12.08 7.81 8.26
C LEU A 49 11.55 9.08 8.92
N LEU A 50 12.18 10.23 8.67
CA LEU A 50 11.70 11.52 9.17
C LEU A 50 10.28 11.83 8.68
N PHE A 51 10.00 11.54 7.41
CA PHE A 51 8.66 11.66 6.85
C PHE A 51 7.66 10.77 7.59
N TRP A 52 7.97 9.49 7.79
CA TRP A 52 7.09 8.58 8.52
C TRP A 52 6.89 8.99 9.98
N VAL A 53 7.94 9.41 10.68
CA VAL A 53 7.84 9.94 12.04
C VAL A 53 6.91 11.16 12.07
N SER A 54 7.05 12.07 11.11
CA SER A 54 6.15 13.22 10.97
C SER A 54 4.70 12.78 10.74
N VAL A 55 4.47 11.84 9.83
CA VAL A 55 3.13 11.29 9.56
C VAL A 55 2.54 10.69 10.84
N TYR A 56 3.25 9.83 11.56
CA TYR A 56 2.70 9.18 12.75
C TYR A 56 2.49 10.14 13.92
N THR A 57 3.31 11.18 14.04
CA THR A 57 3.26 12.09 15.19
C THR A 57 2.29 13.26 14.97
N TYR A 58 2.29 13.85 13.77
CA TYR A 58 1.56 15.08 13.47
C TYR A 58 0.22 14.83 12.76
N TYR A 59 0.14 13.81 11.89
CA TYR A 59 -1.08 13.56 11.13
C TYR A 59 -2.32 13.18 11.96
N PRO A 60 -2.25 12.34 13.02
CA PRO A 60 -3.47 11.90 13.71
C PRO A 60 -4.20 13.04 14.44
N SER A 61 -3.46 14.00 15.01
CA SER A 61 -4.06 15.16 15.67
C SER A 61 -4.77 16.07 14.66
N HIS A 62 -4.15 16.28 13.50
CA HIS A 62 -4.74 17.04 12.40
C HIS A 62 -5.99 16.37 11.82
N LEU A 63 -5.96 15.05 11.61
CA LEU A 63 -7.14 14.32 11.14
C LEU A 63 -8.32 14.43 12.12
N ALA A 64 -8.07 14.32 13.43
CA ALA A 64 -9.11 14.49 14.44
C ALA A 64 -9.76 15.88 14.35
N TYR A 65 -8.94 16.92 14.18
CA TYR A 65 -9.43 18.28 14.01
C TYR A 65 -10.24 18.48 12.73
N LEU A 66 -9.74 18.02 11.58
CA LEU A 66 -10.47 18.11 10.31
C LEU A 66 -11.78 17.32 10.36
N SER A 67 -11.81 16.16 11.02
CA SER A 67 -13.01 15.33 11.12
C SER A 67 -14.15 16.03 11.86
N ARG A 68 -13.86 16.77 12.94
CA ARG A 68 -14.86 17.56 13.68
C ARG A 68 -15.43 18.70 12.85
N ARG A 69 -14.57 19.40 12.12
CA ARG A 69 -14.99 20.47 11.20
C ARG A 69 -15.84 19.94 10.06
N PHE A 70 -15.45 18.80 9.49
CA PHE A 70 -16.26 18.13 8.48
C PHE A 70 -17.62 17.72 9.04
N ALA A 71 -17.68 17.19 10.27
CA ALA A 71 -18.92 16.85 10.94
C ALA A 71 -19.86 18.06 11.07
N TYR A 72 -19.32 19.19 11.52
CA TYR A 72 -20.05 20.45 11.64
C TYR A 72 -20.63 20.91 10.29
N TYR A 73 -19.83 20.93 9.22
CA TYR A 73 -20.29 21.45 7.93
C TYR A 73 -21.27 20.53 7.21
N VAL A 74 -21.17 19.21 7.39
CA VAL A 74 -22.02 18.25 6.68
C VAL A 74 -23.27 17.90 7.47
N TYR A 75 -23.14 17.70 8.78
CA TYR A 75 -24.21 17.21 9.64
C TYR A 75 -24.77 18.27 10.59
N GLY A 76 -24.14 19.44 10.68
CA GLY A 76 -24.56 20.50 11.61
C GLY A 76 -24.25 20.23 13.08
N ASP A 77 -23.55 19.12 13.37
CA ASP A 77 -23.20 18.67 14.73
C ASP A 77 -21.73 18.27 14.77
N GLU A 78 -20.98 18.85 15.71
CA GLU A 78 -19.56 18.55 15.94
C GLU A 78 -19.32 17.21 16.63
N THR A 79 -20.36 16.64 17.27
CA THR A 79 -20.28 15.39 18.04
C THR A 79 -20.69 14.15 17.24
N ALA A 80 -21.16 14.33 16.00
CA ALA A 80 -21.52 13.22 15.13
C ALA A 80 -20.32 12.27 14.93
N ASP A 81 -20.51 10.97 15.20
CA ASP A 81 -19.46 9.95 15.03
C ASP A 81 -19.22 9.63 13.54
N VAL A 82 -18.56 10.56 12.85
CA VAL A 82 -18.19 10.43 11.43
C VAL A 82 -17.28 9.21 11.21
N ARG A 83 -16.45 8.88 12.20
CA ARG A 83 -15.54 7.73 12.13
C ARG A 83 -16.32 6.41 12.13
N GLY A 84 -17.27 6.26 13.06
CA GLY A 84 -18.15 5.10 13.13
C GLY A 84 -18.98 4.93 11.87
N MET A 85 -19.55 6.04 11.36
CA MET A 85 -20.34 6.06 10.13
C MET A 85 -19.52 5.67 8.89
N PHE A 86 -18.29 6.18 8.76
CA PHE A 86 -17.39 5.82 7.67
C PHE A 86 -16.98 4.35 7.71
N TRP A 87 -16.63 3.83 8.89
CA TRP A 87 -16.32 2.40 9.05
C TRP A 87 -17.51 1.50 8.79
N ALA A 88 -18.72 1.91 9.19
CA ALA A 88 -19.95 1.19 8.86
C ALA A 88 -20.21 1.18 7.35
N TRP A 89 -20.01 2.32 6.67
CA TRP A 89 -20.11 2.41 5.21
C TRP A 89 -19.09 1.51 4.50
N ILE A 90 -17.81 1.54 4.93
CA ILE A 90 -16.77 0.65 4.39
C ILE A 90 -17.14 -0.83 4.59
N LYS A 91 -17.52 -1.23 5.81
CA LYS A 91 -17.93 -2.61 6.09
C LYS A 91 -19.10 -3.03 5.20
N ALA A 92 -20.08 -2.15 5.01
CA ALA A 92 -21.21 -2.40 4.11
C ALA A 92 -20.80 -2.54 2.63
N GLN A 93 -19.75 -1.85 2.16
CA GLN A 93 -19.20 -2.07 0.82
C GLN A 93 -18.55 -3.46 0.69
N PHE A 94 -17.73 -3.85 1.68
CA PHE A 94 -17.07 -5.15 1.67
C PHE A 94 -18.05 -6.33 1.82
N VAL A 95 -19.09 -6.19 2.65
CA VAL A 95 -20.14 -7.21 2.77
C VAL A 95 -20.89 -7.37 1.46
N ARG A 96 -21.30 -6.27 0.82
CA ARG A 96 -21.96 -6.31 -0.51
C ARG A 96 -21.08 -6.94 -1.58
N ALA A 97 -19.78 -6.65 -1.58
CA ALA A 97 -18.84 -7.27 -2.51
C ALA A 97 -18.70 -8.78 -2.27
N GLY A 98 -18.66 -9.22 -1.02
CA GLY A 98 -18.58 -10.64 -0.65
C GLY A 98 -19.86 -11.43 -0.94
N GLU A 99 -21.02 -10.82 -0.75
CA GLU A 99 -22.32 -11.41 -1.12
C GLU A 99 -22.46 -11.54 -2.64
N GLY A 100 -21.99 -10.56 -3.41
CA GLY A 100 -21.94 -10.63 -4.87
C GLY A 100 -21.08 -11.79 -5.38
N VAL A 101 -19.89 -12.00 -4.79
CA VAL A 101 -19.00 -13.13 -5.14
C VAL A 101 -19.62 -14.48 -4.75
N LYS A 102 -20.27 -14.58 -3.59
CA LYS A 102 -20.97 -15.81 -3.18
C LYS A 102 -22.16 -16.13 -4.09
N GLY A 103 -22.88 -15.12 -4.56
CA GLY A 103 -23.98 -15.30 -5.52
C GLY A 103 -23.51 -15.86 -6.87
N VAL A 104 -22.37 -15.39 -7.38
CA VAL A 104 -21.78 -15.88 -8.64
C VAL A 104 -21.28 -17.32 -8.51
N VAL A 105 -20.57 -17.65 -7.43
CA VAL A 105 -20.05 -19.01 -7.18
C VAL A 105 -21.17 -20.00 -6.88
N GLY A 106 -22.23 -19.58 -6.18
CA GLY A 106 -23.42 -20.39 -5.92
C GLY A 106 -24.21 -20.69 -7.20
N GLY A 107 -24.29 -19.72 -8.12
CA GLY A 107 -24.94 -19.89 -9.42
C GLY A 107 -24.22 -20.86 -10.35
N GLU A 108 -22.88 -20.92 -10.30
CA GLU A 108 -22.12 -21.92 -11.06
C GLU A 108 -22.31 -23.35 -10.54
N LYS A 109 -22.41 -23.53 -9.21
CA LYS A 109 -22.69 -24.86 -8.64
C LYS A 109 -24.07 -25.39 -9.02
N GLY A 110 -25.10 -24.54 -9.01
CA GLY A 110 -26.46 -24.94 -9.42
C GLY A 110 -26.58 -25.33 -10.90
N ARG A 111 -25.62 -24.93 -11.75
CA ARG A 111 -25.59 -25.28 -13.18
C ARG A 111 -24.83 -26.58 -13.47
N LEU A 112 -24.10 -27.13 -12.50
CA LEU A 112 -23.34 -28.39 -12.64
C LEU A 112 -24.10 -29.59 -12.06
N GLU A 113 -25.24 -29.37 -11.41
CA GLU A 113 -26.09 -30.41 -10.81
C GLU A 113 -27.40 -30.67 -11.60
N LEU A 114 -27.52 -30.11 -12.82
CA LEU A 114 -28.56 -30.41 -13.81
C LEU A 114 -27.94 -31.10 -15.04
#